data_AF-A0A077D6U7-F1
#
_entry.id   AF-A0A077D6U7-F1
#
_cell.length_a   1.000
_cell.length_b   1.000
_cell.length_c   1.000
_cell.angle_alpha   90.00
_cell.angle_beta   90.00
_cell.angle_gamma   90.00
#
_symmetry.space_group_name_H-M   'P 1'
#
loop_
_entity.id
_entity.type
_entity.pdbx_description
1 polymer ?
#
loop_
_entity_poly.entity_id
_entity_poly.type
_entity_poly.pdbx_seq_one_letter_code
_entity_poly.pdbx_strand_id
1 'polypeptide(L)'
;PVDIEQEMQRSYIDYAMSVIVGRALPEVRDGLKPVHRRVLYAMFDSGFRPDRSHAKSARSVAETMGNYHPHGDASIYGTLVRMAQPWSLRYPLVDGQGNFGSPGNDPPAAMRYTEARLTPLAMEMLREIDEETVDFIPNYDGRVQEPTVLPSRFPNLLANGSGGIAVGMATNIPPHNLRELADAVFWALENHDADEE
;
A
#
# COMPACT_ATOMS: atom_id res chain seq x y z
N PRO A 1 8.87 -41.26 6.10
CA PRO A 1 8.04 -40.48 7.05
C PRO A 1 8.85 -39.27 7.53
N VAL A 2 8.27 -38.07 7.48
CA VAL A 2 8.93 -36.85 8.00
C VAL A 2 8.65 -36.79 9.50
N ASP A 3 9.65 -36.35 10.27
CA ASP A 3 9.49 -36.15 11.71
C ASP A 3 8.53 -34.98 12.00
N ILE A 4 7.64 -35.16 12.99
CA ILE A 4 6.57 -34.19 13.27
C ILE A 4 7.12 -32.87 13.82
N GLU A 5 8.17 -32.92 14.64
CA GLU A 5 8.79 -31.73 15.23
C GLU A 5 9.48 -30.92 14.12
N GLN A 6 10.20 -31.61 13.24
CA GLN A 6 10.85 -31.00 12.08
C GLN A 6 9.84 -30.36 11.11
N GLU A 7 8.74 -31.06 10.80
CA GLU A 7 7.70 -30.55 9.90
C GLU A 7 6.96 -29.35 10.50
N MET A 8 6.62 -29.40 11.79
CA MET A 8 6.01 -28.27 12.49
C MET A 8 6.91 -27.04 12.50
N GLN A 9 8.19 -27.21 12.84
CA GLN A 9 9.14 -26.09 12.88
C GLN A 9 9.27 -25.43 11.50
N ARG A 10 9.44 -26.23 10.45
CA ARG A 10 9.58 -25.73 9.08
C ARG A 10 8.32 -24.99 8.62
N SER A 11 7.16 -25.64 8.70
CA SER A 11 5.88 -25.06 8.30
C SER A 11 5.55 -23.77 9.07
N TYR A 12 5.89 -23.72 10.36
CA TYR A 12 5.69 -22.53 11.17
C TYR A 12 6.61 -21.38 10.75
N ILE A 13 7.91 -21.64 10.53
CA ILE A 13 8.87 -20.62 10.10
C ILE A 13 8.51 -20.08 8.72
N ASP A 14 8.15 -20.93 7.77
CA ASP A 14 7.76 -20.52 6.41
C ASP A 14 6.52 -19.60 6.46
N TYR A 15 5.51 -19.97 7.27
CA TYR A 15 4.35 -19.12 7.48
C TYR A 15 4.72 -17.79 8.17
N ALA A 16 5.51 -17.83 9.24
CA ALA A 16 5.90 -16.64 9.99
C ALA A 16 6.66 -15.64 9.11
N MET A 17 7.63 -16.12 8.34
CA MET A 17 8.39 -15.30 7.39
C MET A 17 7.50 -14.70 6.31
N SER A 18 6.58 -15.49 5.75
CA SER A 18 5.63 -14.99 4.74
C SER A 18 4.73 -13.86 5.27
N VAL A 19 4.32 -13.95 6.54
CA VAL A 19 3.46 -12.93 7.18
C VAL A 19 4.25 -11.67 7.53
N ILE A 20 5.47 -11.82 8.06
CA ILE A 20 6.31 -10.69 8.45
C ILE A 20 6.69 -9.87 7.21
N VAL A 21 7.24 -10.52 6.18
CA VAL A 21 7.80 -9.84 5.00
C VAL A 21 6.71 -9.51 3.98
N GLY A 22 5.78 -10.43 3.74
CA GLY A 22 4.83 -10.34 2.63
C GLY A 22 3.48 -9.71 2.96
N ARG A 23 3.20 -9.36 4.23
CA ARG A 23 1.85 -8.94 4.63
C ARG A 23 1.78 -7.82 5.66
N ALA A 24 2.37 -8.02 6.83
CA ALA A 24 1.97 -7.29 8.02
C ALA A 24 2.66 -5.92 8.18
N LEU A 25 3.94 -5.85 7.85
CA LEU A 25 4.79 -4.67 8.03
C LEU A 25 4.90 -3.88 6.72
N PRO A 26 4.92 -2.53 6.78
CA PRO A 26 5.20 -1.70 5.62
C PRO A 26 6.68 -1.76 5.24
N GLU A 27 6.98 -1.43 3.99
CA GLU A 27 8.34 -1.15 3.56
C GLU A 27 8.72 0.30 3.97
N VAL A 28 9.95 0.53 4.45
CA VAL A 28 10.39 1.82 5.00
C VAL A 28 10.52 2.95 3.96
N ARG A 29 10.99 2.64 2.75
CA ARG A 29 11.22 3.55 1.61
C ARG A 29 9.92 4.14 1.06
N ASP A 30 8.85 3.35 0.98
CA ASP A 30 7.56 3.82 0.45
C ASP A 30 6.40 3.86 1.47
N GLY A 31 6.59 3.29 2.66
CA GLY A 31 5.58 3.24 3.71
C GLY A 31 4.39 2.34 3.40
N LEU A 32 4.46 1.49 2.37
CA LEU A 32 3.34 0.67 1.91
C LEU A 32 3.53 -0.80 2.26
N LYS A 33 2.42 -1.44 2.64
CA LYS A 33 2.32 -2.92 2.62
C LYS A 33 2.13 -3.41 1.19
N PRO A 34 2.47 -4.67 0.88
CA PRO A 34 2.37 -5.20 -0.48
C PRO A 34 0.99 -5.01 -1.14
N VAL A 35 -0.11 -5.19 -0.39
CA VAL A 35 -1.46 -4.99 -0.94
C VAL A 35 -1.74 -3.53 -1.34
N HIS A 36 -1.26 -2.53 -0.59
CA HIS A 36 -1.44 -1.12 -0.94
C HIS A 36 -0.65 -0.78 -2.21
N ARG A 37 0.61 -1.22 -2.27
CA ARG A 37 1.48 -1.04 -3.45
C ARG A 37 0.86 -1.61 -4.71
N ARG A 38 0.38 -2.85 -4.63
CA ARG A 38 -0.27 -3.55 -5.75
C ARG A 38 -1.56 -2.86 -6.18
N VAL A 39 -2.40 -2.37 -5.26
CA VAL A 39 -3.61 -1.61 -5.62
C VAL A 39 -3.24 -0.31 -6.34
N LEU A 40 -2.29 0.48 -5.81
CA LEU A 40 -1.87 1.74 -6.43
C LEU A 40 -1.24 1.50 -7.81
N TYR A 41 -0.37 0.49 -7.93
CA TYR A 41 0.27 0.13 -9.18
C TYR A 41 -0.74 -0.42 -10.20
N ALA A 42 -1.68 -1.29 -9.81
CA ALA A 42 -2.71 -1.78 -10.72
C ALA A 42 -3.63 -0.66 -11.25
N MET A 43 -4.04 0.26 -10.36
CA MET A 43 -4.78 1.46 -10.75
C MET A 43 -3.94 2.37 -11.66
N PHE A 44 -2.62 2.43 -11.42
CA PHE A 44 -1.70 3.15 -12.27
C PHE A 44 -1.63 2.51 -13.67
N ASP A 45 -1.25 1.26 -13.75
CA ASP A 45 -1.09 0.51 -15.00
C ASP A 45 -2.39 0.51 -15.84
N SER A 46 -3.55 0.39 -15.18
CA SER A 46 -4.87 0.47 -15.83
C SER A 46 -5.30 1.88 -16.25
N GLY A 47 -4.50 2.91 -15.95
CA GLY A 47 -4.76 4.28 -16.35
C GLY A 47 -5.87 4.98 -15.56
N PHE A 48 -6.16 4.59 -14.32
CA PHE A 48 -7.15 5.24 -13.45
C PHE A 48 -6.57 6.51 -12.79
N ARG A 49 -6.23 7.47 -13.63
CA ARG A 49 -5.53 8.72 -13.28
C ARG A 49 -6.48 9.81 -12.74
N PRO A 50 -5.97 10.83 -12.03
CA PRO A 50 -6.79 11.93 -11.48
C PRO A 50 -7.46 12.82 -12.54
N ASP A 51 -6.90 12.89 -13.75
CA ASP A 51 -7.41 13.67 -14.88
C ASP A 51 -8.53 12.95 -15.66
N ARG A 52 -8.85 11.70 -15.29
CA ARG A 52 -9.86 10.87 -15.94
C ARG A 52 -11.08 10.67 -15.03
N SER A 53 -12.18 10.21 -15.61
CA SER A 53 -13.38 9.82 -14.84
C SER A 53 -13.08 8.67 -13.89
N HIS A 54 -13.78 8.60 -12.76
CA HIS A 54 -13.70 7.46 -11.85
C HIS A 54 -14.05 6.15 -12.60
N ALA A 55 -13.35 5.08 -12.25
CA ALA A 55 -13.64 3.74 -12.76
C ALA A 55 -14.36 2.93 -11.69
N LYS A 56 -15.22 1.99 -12.07
CA LYS A 56 -15.86 1.07 -11.11
C LYS A 56 -14.81 0.40 -10.23
N SER A 57 -14.98 0.42 -8.91
CA SER A 57 -14.02 -0.18 -7.97
C SER A 57 -13.78 -1.67 -8.25
N ALA A 58 -14.80 -2.37 -8.77
CA ALA A 58 -14.66 -3.74 -9.23
C ALA A 58 -13.57 -3.93 -10.31
N ARG A 59 -13.32 -2.92 -11.16
CA ARG A 59 -12.21 -2.96 -12.13
C ARG A 59 -10.87 -2.89 -11.42
N SER A 60 -10.66 -1.91 -10.54
CA SER A 60 -9.41 -1.81 -9.76
C SER A 60 -9.11 -3.07 -8.96
N VAL A 61 -10.15 -3.67 -8.36
CA VAL A 61 -10.03 -4.94 -7.62
C VAL A 61 -9.67 -6.09 -8.56
N ALA A 62 -10.34 -6.22 -9.71
CA ALA A 62 -10.08 -7.29 -10.68
C ALA A 62 -8.66 -7.20 -11.26
N GLU A 63 -8.20 -6.00 -11.64
CA GLU A 63 -6.85 -5.79 -12.18
C GLU A 63 -5.78 -6.07 -11.13
N THR A 64 -6.02 -5.66 -9.88
CA THR A 64 -5.10 -5.99 -8.77
C THR A 64 -5.03 -7.50 -8.55
N MET A 65 -6.20 -8.16 -8.49
CA MET A 65 -6.30 -9.59 -8.19
C MET A 65 -5.71 -10.46 -9.31
N GLY A 66 -6.03 -10.14 -10.56
CA GLY A 66 -5.68 -10.94 -11.73
C GLY A 66 -4.22 -10.81 -12.16
N ASN A 67 -3.58 -9.69 -11.83
CA ASN A 67 -2.21 -9.42 -12.27
C ASN A 67 -1.19 -9.45 -11.12
N TYR A 68 -1.57 -9.01 -9.90
CA TYR A 68 -0.58 -8.66 -8.88
C TYR A 68 -0.82 -9.33 -7.51
N HIS A 69 -2.07 -9.59 -7.11
CA HIS A 69 -2.42 -10.02 -5.75
C HIS A 69 -3.30 -11.27 -5.75
N PRO A 70 -2.73 -12.49 -5.60
CA PRO A 70 -3.47 -13.75 -5.71
C PRO A 70 -4.25 -14.09 -4.42
N HIS A 71 -4.98 -13.11 -3.88
CA HIS A 71 -5.78 -13.23 -2.67
C HIS A 71 -7.17 -12.64 -2.88
N GLY A 72 -8.09 -12.92 -1.95
CA GLY A 72 -9.51 -12.61 -2.11
C GLY A 72 -9.81 -11.13 -2.36
N ASP A 73 -10.75 -10.90 -3.28
CA ASP A 73 -11.29 -9.60 -3.68
C ASP A 73 -11.71 -8.71 -2.49
N ALA A 74 -12.30 -9.30 -1.46
CA ALA A 74 -12.73 -8.59 -0.26
C ALA A 74 -11.57 -7.85 0.44
N SER A 75 -10.38 -8.46 0.50
CA SER A 75 -9.21 -7.85 1.13
C SER A 75 -8.64 -6.68 0.32
N ILE A 76 -8.66 -6.82 -1.01
CA ILE A 76 -8.23 -5.79 -1.96
C ILE A 76 -9.21 -4.62 -1.92
N TYR A 77 -10.51 -4.89 -1.96
CA TYR A 77 -11.54 -3.86 -1.89
C TYR A 77 -11.51 -3.13 -0.54
N GLY A 78 -11.35 -3.85 0.57
CA GLY A 78 -11.17 -3.24 1.89
C GLY A 78 -9.95 -2.31 1.96
N THR A 79 -8.84 -2.70 1.32
CA THR A 79 -7.64 -1.87 1.18
C THR A 79 -7.92 -0.61 0.37
N LEU A 80 -8.54 -0.76 -0.81
CA LEU A 80 -8.91 0.37 -1.68
C LEU A 80 -9.83 1.35 -0.94
N VAL A 81 -10.86 0.83 -0.26
CA VAL A 81 -11.80 1.65 0.53
C VAL A 81 -11.06 2.43 1.61
N ARG A 82 -10.18 1.77 2.37
CA ARG A 82 -9.41 2.43 3.43
C ARG A 82 -8.52 3.55 2.89
N MET A 83 -7.91 3.34 1.71
CA MET A 83 -7.08 4.36 1.06
C MET A 83 -7.87 5.57 0.55
N ALA A 84 -9.20 5.47 0.46
CA ALA A 84 -10.10 6.55 0.06
C ALA A 84 -10.75 7.28 1.24
N GLN A 85 -10.64 6.76 2.47
CA GLN A 85 -11.31 7.31 3.65
C GLN A 85 -10.47 8.42 4.31
N PRO A 86 -10.93 9.69 4.33
CA PRO A 86 -10.16 10.81 4.87
C PRO A 86 -10.01 10.80 6.40
N TRP A 87 -10.77 9.97 7.11
CA TRP A 87 -10.59 9.72 8.56
C TRP A 87 -9.66 8.53 8.84
N SER A 88 -9.36 7.69 7.84
CA SER A 88 -8.45 6.55 8.01
C SER A 88 -7.01 6.90 7.64
N LEU A 89 -6.83 7.73 6.60
CA LEU A 89 -5.55 8.25 6.18
C LEU A 89 -5.54 9.78 6.25
N ARG A 90 -4.43 10.34 6.73
CA ARG A 90 -4.23 11.80 6.78
C ARG A 90 -4.20 12.42 5.39
N TYR A 91 -3.66 11.68 4.42
CA TYR A 91 -3.55 12.04 3.00
C TYR A 91 -4.00 10.85 2.14
N PRO A 92 -5.29 10.79 1.76
CA PRO A 92 -5.82 9.72 0.91
C PRO A 92 -5.08 9.56 -0.42
N LEU A 93 -4.90 8.31 -0.84
CA LEU A 93 -4.24 7.94 -2.10
C LEU A 93 -5.23 7.51 -3.18
N VAL A 94 -6.49 7.27 -2.79
CA VAL A 94 -7.58 6.96 -3.69
C VAL A 94 -8.66 8.04 -3.57
N ASP A 95 -9.13 8.54 -4.71
CA ASP A 95 -10.31 9.40 -4.81
C ASP A 95 -11.51 8.51 -5.14
N GLY A 96 -12.44 8.38 -4.18
CA GLY A 96 -13.62 7.53 -4.27
C GLY A 96 -14.89 8.32 -4.52
N GLN A 97 -15.76 7.80 -5.39
CA GLN A 97 -17.12 8.29 -5.63
C GLN A 97 -18.16 7.24 -5.24
N GLY A 98 -19.12 7.62 -4.40
CA GLY A 98 -20.15 6.75 -3.83
C GLY A 98 -19.99 6.57 -2.31
N ASN A 99 -20.67 5.57 -1.75
CA ASN A 99 -20.60 5.30 -0.32
C ASN A 99 -19.36 4.44 0.03
N PHE A 100 -18.34 5.09 0.61
CA PHE A 100 -17.11 4.46 1.12
C PHE A 100 -17.15 4.21 2.65
N GLY A 101 -18.34 4.24 3.25
CA GLY A 101 -18.56 4.09 4.68
C GLY A 101 -18.58 5.44 5.40
N SER A 102 -18.62 5.39 6.73
CA SER A 102 -18.56 6.56 7.60
C SER A 102 -17.49 6.37 8.69
N PRO A 103 -17.08 7.44 9.41
CA PRO A 103 -16.23 7.30 10.60
C PRO A 103 -16.88 6.47 11.72
N GLY A 104 -18.19 6.25 11.66
CA GLY A 104 -18.92 5.36 12.54
C GLY A 104 -18.85 3.91 12.08
N ASN A 105 -19.98 3.20 12.18
CA ASN A 105 -20.06 1.77 11.87
C ASN A 105 -20.73 1.47 10.52
N ASP A 106 -20.96 2.48 9.68
CA ASP A 106 -21.60 2.24 8.38
C ASP A 106 -20.59 1.65 7.40
N PRO A 107 -20.83 0.43 6.89
CA PRO A 107 -19.91 -0.20 5.95
C PRO A 107 -19.95 0.51 4.59
N PRO A 108 -18.88 0.40 3.78
CA PRO A 108 -18.91 0.85 2.40
C PRO A 108 -19.96 0.07 1.60
N ALA A 109 -20.49 0.69 0.55
CA ALA A 109 -21.28 -0.04 -0.44
C ALA A 109 -20.40 -1.09 -1.15
N ALA A 110 -21.04 -2.08 -1.78
CA ALA A 110 -20.31 -3.08 -2.56
C ALA A 110 -19.56 -2.45 -3.75
N MET A 111 -18.44 -3.07 -4.16
CA MET A 111 -17.56 -2.60 -5.24
C MET A 111 -18.23 -2.40 -6.62
N ARG A 112 -19.44 -2.91 -6.81
CA ARG A 112 -20.27 -2.68 -8.00
C ARG A 112 -20.94 -1.30 -8.03
N TYR A 113 -21.06 -0.64 -6.88
CA TYR A 113 -21.68 0.68 -6.74
C TYR A 113 -20.67 1.80 -6.62
N THR A 114 -19.51 1.54 -6.01
CA THR A 114 -18.46 2.54 -5.83
C THR A 114 -17.58 2.67 -7.06
N GLU A 115 -17.04 3.86 -7.26
CA GLU A 115 -16.05 4.16 -8.28
C GLU A 115 -14.82 4.80 -7.64
N ALA A 116 -13.65 4.62 -8.23
CA ALA A 116 -12.38 5.07 -7.70
C ALA A 116 -11.41 5.48 -8.81
N ARG A 117 -10.50 6.39 -8.48
CA ARG A 117 -9.31 6.74 -9.26
C ARG A 117 -8.18 7.15 -8.30
N LEU A 118 -6.97 7.31 -8.81
CA LEU A 118 -5.86 7.82 -8.00
C LEU A 118 -6.07 9.28 -7.63
N THR A 119 -5.61 9.70 -6.44
CA THR A 119 -5.50 11.12 -6.11
C THR A 119 -4.30 11.75 -6.82
N PRO A 120 -4.25 13.08 -7.00
CA PRO A 120 -3.05 13.76 -7.48
C PRO A 120 -1.81 13.44 -6.63
N LEU A 121 -1.97 13.31 -5.30
CA LEU A 121 -0.86 12.95 -4.42
C LEU A 121 -0.37 11.52 -4.66
N ALA A 122 -1.26 10.57 -4.95
CA ALA A 122 -0.83 9.21 -5.28
C ALA A 122 0.03 9.15 -6.55
N MET A 123 -0.15 10.10 -7.48
CA MET A 123 0.76 10.21 -8.62
C MET A 123 2.20 10.56 -8.21
N GLU A 124 2.41 11.25 -7.09
CA GLU A 124 3.76 11.48 -6.55
C GLU A 124 4.41 10.20 -6.01
N MET A 125 3.62 9.20 -5.60
CA MET A 125 4.17 7.89 -5.26
C MET A 125 4.70 7.16 -6.48
N LEU A 126 4.04 7.34 -7.63
CA LEU A 126 4.24 6.57 -8.86
C LEU A 126 5.02 7.36 -9.92
N ARG A 127 5.45 8.58 -9.61
CA ARG A 127 6.09 9.48 -10.57
C ARG A 127 7.40 8.85 -11.06
N GLU A 128 7.59 8.83 -12.38
CA GLU A 128 8.79 8.29 -13.06
C GLU A 128 9.02 6.79 -12.80
N ILE A 129 7.97 6.04 -12.45
CA ILE A 129 8.08 4.58 -12.28
C ILE A 129 8.47 3.86 -13.58
N ASP A 130 8.17 4.45 -14.74
CA ASP A 130 8.50 3.93 -16.07
C ASP A 130 9.94 4.30 -16.53
N GLU A 131 10.71 5.00 -15.71
CA GLU A 131 12.07 5.48 -16.02
C GLU A 131 13.17 4.66 -15.32
N GLU A 132 12.95 3.35 -15.14
CA GLU A 132 13.91 2.42 -14.49
C GLU A 132 14.35 2.88 -13.08
N THR A 133 13.48 3.60 -12.37
CA THR A 133 13.76 4.19 -11.05
C THR A 133 13.68 3.19 -9.88
N VAL A 134 13.02 2.04 -10.08
CA VAL A 134 12.84 1.00 -9.07
C VAL A 134 12.95 -0.39 -9.70
N ASP A 135 13.34 -1.38 -8.89
CA ASP A 135 13.40 -2.77 -9.34
C ASP A 135 12.01 -3.37 -9.50
N PHE A 136 11.83 -4.12 -10.59
CA PHE A 136 10.66 -4.92 -10.87
C PHE A 136 10.96 -6.41 -10.76
N ILE A 137 9.99 -7.16 -10.27
CA ILE A 137 10.05 -8.62 -10.18
C ILE A 137 8.88 -9.25 -10.93
N PRO A 138 9.02 -10.50 -11.42
CA PRO A 138 7.89 -11.24 -11.95
C PRO A 138 6.81 -11.38 -10.89
N ASN A 139 5.55 -11.23 -11.30
CA ASN A 139 4.41 -11.54 -10.45
C ASN A 139 4.31 -13.05 -10.16
N TYR A 140 3.25 -13.45 -9.43
CA TYR A 140 3.08 -14.82 -8.96
C TYR A 140 2.96 -15.90 -10.06
N ASP A 141 2.58 -15.53 -11.30
CA ASP A 141 2.50 -16.44 -12.44
C ASP A 141 3.54 -16.17 -13.55
N GLY A 142 4.42 -15.19 -13.34
CA GLY A 142 5.51 -14.81 -14.22
C GLY A 142 5.09 -14.12 -15.52
N ARG A 143 3.83 -13.68 -15.66
CA ARG A 143 3.32 -13.06 -16.91
C ARG A 143 3.48 -11.55 -16.96
N VAL A 144 3.43 -10.89 -15.82
CA VAL A 144 3.60 -9.44 -15.70
C VAL A 144 4.64 -9.11 -14.63
N GLN A 145 5.16 -7.89 -14.68
CA GLN A 145 6.14 -7.38 -13.74
C GLN A 145 5.44 -6.51 -12.68
N GLU A 146 5.87 -6.60 -11.43
CA GLU A 146 5.43 -5.71 -10.35
C GLU A 146 6.61 -5.00 -9.67
N PRO A 147 6.44 -3.74 -9.24
CA PRO A 147 7.49 -3.00 -8.56
C PRO A 147 7.69 -3.53 -7.13
N THR A 148 8.95 -3.68 -6.72
CA THR A 148 9.30 -4.08 -5.35
C THR A 148 8.98 -2.99 -4.33
N VAL A 149 9.17 -1.72 -4.73
CA VAL A 149 8.84 -0.48 -4.01
C VAL A 149 8.35 0.56 -5.00
N LEU A 150 7.63 1.58 -4.54
CA LEU A 150 7.30 2.75 -5.37
C LEU A 150 8.38 3.84 -5.27
N PRO A 151 8.56 4.70 -6.31
CA PRO A 151 9.46 5.86 -6.24
C PRO A 151 9.25 6.77 -5.03
N SER A 152 8.01 6.91 -4.56
CA SER A 152 7.64 7.54 -3.28
C SER A 152 8.26 8.92 -3.04
N ARG A 153 7.95 9.90 -3.90
CA ARG A 153 8.47 11.28 -3.77
C ARG A 153 7.87 12.09 -2.61
N PHE A 154 6.99 11.49 -1.82
CA PHE A 154 6.58 12.06 -0.54
C PHE A 154 6.80 11.03 0.58
N PRO A 155 7.15 11.46 1.80
CA PRO A 155 7.51 10.56 2.90
C PRO A 155 6.28 9.87 3.51
N ASN A 156 5.67 8.94 2.75
CA ASN A 156 4.37 8.36 3.04
C ASN A 156 4.32 7.57 4.37
N LEU A 157 5.40 6.88 4.74
CA LEU A 157 5.47 6.14 6.01
C LEU A 157 5.12 7.02 7.21
N LEU A 158 5.69 8.23 7.27
CA LEU A 158 5.46 9.17 8.36
C LEU A 158 4.22 10.04 8.12
N ALA A 159 3.96 10.43 6.87
CA ALA A 159 2.84 11.30 6.54
C ALA A 159 1.48 10.63 6.78
N ASN A 160 1.35 9.34 6.44
CA ASN A 160 0.12 8.57 6.62
C ASN A 160 0.17 7.60 7.79
N GLY A 161 1.36 7.26 8.29
CA GLY A 161 1.52 6.25 9.33
C GLY A 161 1.30 4.84 8.80
N SER A 162 1.44 3.86 9.70
CA SER A 162 1.13 2.45 9.40
C SER A 162 0.89 1.68 10.68
N GLY A 163 -0.11 0.80 10.66
CA GLY A 163 -0.41 -0.13 11.75
C GLY A 163 -0.40 -1.56 11.25
N GLY A 164 0.24 -2.48 11.97
CA GLY A 164 0.34 -3.87 11.56
C GLY A 164 0.72 -4.81 12.69
N ILE A 165 0.20 -6.03 12.65
CA ILE A 165 0.51 -7.10 13.59
C ILE A 165 1.03 -8.29 12.78
N ALA A 166 2.27 -8.69 13.03
CA ALA A 166 2.95 -9.80 12.40
C ALA A 166 3.10 -10.97 13.39
N VAL A 167 3.79 -12.03 12.99
CA VAL A 167 4.16 -13.11 13.92
C VAL A 167 5.29 -12.61 14.82
N GLY A 168 5.01 -12.44 16.11
CA GLY A 168 5.98 -12.01 17.12
C GLY A 168 6.33 -10.52 17.13
N MET A 169 5.72 -9.69 16.27
CA MET A 169 6.02 -8.25 16.18
C MET A 169 4.76 -7.43 15.89
N ALA A 170 4.79 -6.15 16.24
CA ALA A 170 3.76 -5.19 15.88
C ALA A 170 4.39 -3.84 15.53
N THR A 171 3.72 -3.08 14.67
CA THR A 171 4.08 -1.70 14.31
C THR A 171 2.86 -0.79 14.46
N ASN A 172 3.09 0.42 14.96
CA ASN A 172 2.10 1.48 15.01
C ASN A 172 2.81 2.83 14.90
N ILE A 173 2.72 3.44 13.72
CA ILE A 173 3.34 4.73 13.41
C ILE A 173 2.19 5.73 13.18
N PRO A 174 2.10 6.82 13.97
CA PRO A 174 1.07 7.82 13.78
C PRO A 174 1.34 8.68 12.53
N PRO A 175 0.30 9.30 11.94
CA PRO A 175 0.47 10.23 10.84
C PRO A 175 1.03 11.59 11.31
N HIS A 176 1.83 12.24 10.45
CA HIS A 176 2.45 13.54 10.71
C HIS A 176 2.06 14.58 9.66
N ASN A 177 2.30 15.86 9.96
CA ASN A 177 2.07 16.94 9.02
C ASN A 177 3.14 16.97 7.92
N LEU A 178 2.74 17.06 6.66
CA LEU A 178 3.67 17.07 5.53
C LEU A 178 4.63 18.27 5.53
N ARG A 179 4.23 19.43 6.05
CA ARG A 179 5.13 20.60 6.14
C ARG A 179 6.22 20.37 7.18
N GLU A 180 5.84 19.90 8.37
CA GLU A 180 6.80 19.56 9.42
C GLU A 180 7.76 18.45 8.98
N LEU A 181 7.25 17.44 8.25
CA LEU A 181 8.10 16.41 7.66
C LEU A 181 9.07 16.96 6.63
N ALA A 182 8.62 17.87 5.76
CA ALA A 182 9.50 18.50 4.78
C ALA A 182 10.59 19.32 5.47
N ASP A 183 10.22 20.13 6.46
CA ASP A 183 11.16 20.93 7.27
C ASP A 183 12.18 20.02 7.97
N ALA A 184 11.74 18.90 8.55
CA ALA A 184 12.61 17.92 9.19
C ALA A 184 13.57 17.24 8.20
N VAL A 185 13.10 16.90 6.99
CA VAL A 185 13.95 16.34 5.93
C VAL A 185 15.02 17.34 5.49
N PHE A 186 14.65 18.61 5.25
CA PHE A 186 15.62 19.64 4.91
C PHE A 186 16.64 19.85 6.03
N TRP A 187 16.17 19.92 7.28
CA TRP A 187 17.04 20.05 8.44
C TRP A 187 18.02 18.87 8.55
N ALA A 188 17.56 17.62 8.35
CA ALA A 188 18.41 16.43 8.41
C ALA A 188 19.46 16.39 7.29
N LEU A 189 19.14 16.91 6.10
CA LEU A 189 20.10 17.02 4.99
C LEU A 189 21.17 18.08 5.28
N GLU A 190 20.79 19.20 5.89
CA GLU A 190 21.72 20.26 6.30
C GLU A 190 22.59 19.85 7.50
N ASN A 191 22.07 18.98 8.38
CA ASN A 191 22.70 18.54 9.62
C ASN A 191 22.92 17.02 9.63
N HIS A 192 23.52 16.47 8.57
CA HIS A 192 23.72 15.03 8.40
C HIS A 192 24.60 14.36 9.49
N ASP A 193 25.37 15.15 10.25
CA ASP A 193 26.22 14.71 11.36
C ASP A 193 25.57 14.96 12.74
N ALA A 194 24.34 15.49 12.80
CA ALA A 194 23.64 15.67 14.06
C ALA A 194 23.44 14.33 14.76
N ASP A 195 23.70 14.32 16.06
CA ASP A 195 23.38 13.20 16.93
C ASP A 195 21.88 13.19 17.29
N GLU A 196 21.48 12.20 18.08
CA GLU A 196 20.07 12.06 18.50
C GLU A 196 19.61 13.15 19.49
N GLU A 197 20.53 14.01 19.98
CA GLU A 197 20.30 15.11 20.95
C GLU A 197 20.24 16.49 20.28
#